data_AF-A0A1G9S150-F1
#
_entry.id   AF-A0A1G9S150-F1
#
_cell.length_a   1.000
_cell.length_b   1.000
_cell.length_c   1.000
_cell.angle_alpha   90.00
_cell.angle_beta   90.00
_cell.angle_gamma   90.00
#
_symmetry.space_group_name_H-M   'P 1'
#
loop_
_entity.id
_entity.type
_entity.pdbx_description
1 polymer ?
#
loop_
_entity_poly.entity_id
_entity_poly.type
_entity_poly.pdbx_seq_one_letter_code
_entity_poly.pdbx_strand_id
1 'polypeptide(L)'
;MTASDKDLDAMIAEALDAEDRELLDQFGPEPGYFAQALGLFGGRLGWVMWVTYITNIAAAGLAIWAAWNLVGATDTLAAIRWGVATLAAMQVGLFMKGFLGQQMQNNRVIREVKRLELQLVRSQARHAV
;
A
#
# COMPACT_ATOMS: atom_id res chain seq x y z
N MET A 1 -36.08 25.52 -29.29
CA MET A 1 -34.79 25.71 -28.59
C MET A 1 -34.72 27.16 -28.15
N THR A 2 -35.00 27.40 -26.88
CA THR A 2 -35.05 28.74 -26.28
C THR A 2 -33.68 29.13 -25.72
N ALA A 3 -33.45 30.42 -25.46
CA ALA A 3 -32.20 30.88 -24.83
C ALA A 3 -31.93 30.21 -23.47
N SER A 4 -33.01 29.88 -22.74
CA SER A 4 -32.94 29.18 -21.45
C SER A 4 -32.44 27.73 -21.56
N ASP A 5 -32.71 27.04 -22.69
CA ASP A 5 -32.23 25.66 -22.90
C ASP A 5 -30.70 25.65 -23.07
N LYS A 6 -30.15 26.66 -23.75
CA LYS A 6 -28.70 26.79 -23.97
C LYS A 6 -27.93 27.14 -22.69
N ASP A 7 -28.49 28.00 -21.84
CA ASP A 7 -27.90 28.32 -20.54
C ASP A 7 -27.91 27.10 -19.61
N LEU A 8 -29.00 26.31 -19.63
CA LEU A 8 -29.07 25.07 -18.86
C LEU A 8 -28.02 24.05 -19.33
N ASP A 9 -27.88 23.84 -20.64
CA ASP A 9 -26.85 22.97 -21.20
C ASP A 9 -25.42 23.46 -20.86
N ALA A 10 -25.19 24.78 -20.89
CA ALA A 10 -23.90 25.36 -20.52
C ALA A 10 -23.58 25.13 -19.03
N MET A 11 -24.56 25.31 -18.15
CA MET A 11 -24.41 25.05 -16.72
C MET A 11 -24.18 23.56 -16.41
N ILE A 12 -24.87 22.66 -17.12
CA ILE A 12 -24.67 21.20 -16.99
C ILE A 12 -23.27 20.82 -17.47
N ALA A 13 -22.81 21.35 -18.60
CA ALA A 13 -21.48 21.09 -19.13
C ALA A 13 -20.38 21.60 -18.18
N GLU A 14 -20.55 22.79 -17.60
CA GLU A 14 -19.58 23.37 -16.66
C GLU A 14 -19.53 22.60 -15.33
N ALA A 15 -20.69 22.16 -14.81
CA ALA A 15 -20.74 21.32 -13.62
C ALA A 15 -20.07 19.96 -13.85
N LEU A 16 -20.33 19.31 -14.99
CA LEU A 16 -19.69 18.05 -15.38
C LEU A 16 -18.18 18.21 -15.57
N ASP A 17 -17.72 19.31 -16.16
CA ASP A 17 -16.30 19.56 -16.41
C ASP A 17 -15.52 19.91 -15.12
N ALA A 18 -16.17 20.58 -14.16
CA ALA A 18 -15.63 20.83 -12.84
C ALA A 18 -15.50 19.53 -12.03
N GLU A 19 -16.55 18.70 -12.03
CA GLU A 19 -16.53 17.38 -11.37
C GLU A 19 -15.50 16.44 -12.02
N ASP A 20 -15.36 16.48 -13.35
CA ASP A 20 -14.37 15.70 -14.07
C ASP A 20 -12.93 16.12 -13.73
N ARG A 21 -12.68 17.43 -13.58
CA ARG A 21 -11.39 17.97 -13.13
C ARG A 21 -11.03 17.55 -11.70
N GLU A 22 -11.99 17.61 -10.78
CA GLU A 22 -11.76 17.23 -9.39
C GLU A 22 -11.46 15.73 -9.25
N LEU A 23 -12.15 14.89 -10.02
CA LEU A 23 -11.85 13.45 -10.11
C LEU A 23 -10.48 13.20 -10.77
N LEU A 24 -10.13 13.91 -11.84
CA LEU A 24 -8.82 13.79 -12.48
C LEU A 24 -7.67 14.20 -11.55
N ASP A 25 -7.85 15.22 -10.72
CA ASP A 25 -6.86 15.61 -9.71
C ASP A 25 -6.74 14.58 -8.60
N GLN A 26 -7.87 13.99 -8.17
CA GLN A 26 -7.90 12.97 -7.13
C GLN A 26 -7.27 11.63 -7.58
N PHE A 27 -7.32 11.32 -8.88
CA PHE A 27 -6.76 10.10 -9.45
C PHE A 27 -5.51 10.32 -10.32
N GLY A 28 -5.05 11.55 -10.54
CA GLY A 28 -4.05 11.89 -11.58
C GLY A 28 -2.62 11.48 -11.25
N PRO A 29 -2.02 11.93 -10.12
CA PRO A 29 -0.65 11.59 -9.79
C PRO A 29 -0.57 10.25 -9.06
N GLU A 30 0.27 9.32 -9.53
CA GLU A 30 0.63 8.16 -8.72
C GLU A 30 1.38 8.70 -7.47
N PRO A 31 0.90 8.45 -6.23
CA PRO A 31 1.58 8.91 -5.03
C PRO A 31 3.03 8.43 -5.03
N GLY A 32 3.95 9.29 -4.62
CA GLY A 32 5.36 8.94 -4.54
C GLY A 32 5.61 7.70 -3.67
N TYR A 33 6.73 7.01 -3.88
CA TYR A 33 7.05 5.73 -3.20
C TYR A 33 6.89 5.81 -1.67
N PHE A 34 7.36 6.89 -1.04
CA PHE A 34 7.22 7.09 0.41
C PHE A 34 5.77 7.34 0.84
N ALA A 35 4.99 8.06 0.04
CA ALA A 35 3.56 8.25 0.32
C ALA A 35 2.80 6.93 0.22
N GLN A 36 3.17 6.06 -0.73
CA GLN A 36 2.63 4.70 -0.81
C GLN A 36 3.05 3.86 0.39
N ALA A 37 4.32 3.96 0.83
CA ALA A 37 4.84 3.21 1.97
C ALA A 37 4.16 3.61 3.28
N LEU A 38 4.05 4.90 3.54
CA LEU A 38 3.37 5.43 4.71
C LEU A 38 1.86 5.17 4.64
N GLY A 39 1.28 5.18 3.44
CA GLY A 39 -0.11 4.81 3.20
C GLY A 39 -0.46 3.38 3.61
N LEU A 40 0.51 2.45 3.65
CA LEU A 40 0.30 1.09 4.16
C LEU A 40 -0.06 1.08 5.65
N PHE A 41 0.46 2.02 6.44
CA PHE A 41 0.20 2.11 7.88
C PHE A 41 -1.16 2.78 8.18
N GLY A 42 -1.85 3.29 7.17
CA GLY A 42 -3.19 3.87 7.25
C GLY A 42 -4.29 2.96 6.69
N GLY A 43 -5.54 3.31 6.95
CA GLY A 43 -6.72 2.60 6.43
C GLY A 43 -7.08 1.30 7.17
N ARG A 44 -8.01 0.52 6.59
CA ARG A 44 -8.62 -0.65 7.26
C ARG A 44 -7.63 -1.77 7.60
N LEU A 45 -6.56 -1.93 6.82
CA LEU A 45 -5.51 -2.93 7.04
C LEU A 45 -4.23 -2.33 7.67
N GLY A 46 -4.23 -1.04 8.04
CA GLY A 46 -3.06 -0.39 8.63
C GLY A 46 -2.60 -1.05 9.94
N TRP A 47 -3.54 -1.57 10.75
CA TRP A 47 -3.20 -2.30 11.97
C TRP A 47 -2.40 -3.58 11.69
N VAL A 48 -2.67 -4.27 10.58
CA VAL A 48 -1.90 -5.46 10.16
C VAL A 48 -0.46 -5.06 9.87
N MET A 49 -0.26 -3.92 9.21
CA MET A 49 1.07 -3.39 8.92
C MET A 49 1.83 -3.02 10.20
N TRP A 50 1.14 -2.43 11.19
CA TRP A 50 1.71 -2.20 12.52
C TRP A 50 2.14 -3.49 13.21
N VAL A 51 1.29 -4.53 13.21
CA VAL A 51 1.62 -5.84 13.80
C VAL A 51 2.84 -6.46 13.11
N THR A 52 2.88 -6.45 11.78
CA THR A 52 4.02 -6.91 10.97
C THR A 52 5.31 -6.18 11.36
N TYR A 53 5.25 -4.86 11.52
CA TYR A 53 6.42 -4.05 11.86
C TYR A 53 6.91 -4.29 13.28
N ILE A 54 5.99 -4.37 14.26
CA ILE A 54 6.31 -4.70 15.66
C ILE A 54 6.94 -6.10 15.74
N THR A 55 6.36 -7.06 15.02
CA THR A 55 6.90 -8.43 14.94
C THR A 55 8.30 -8.44 14.33
N ASN A 56 8.55 -7.64 13.29
CA ASN A 56 9.86 -7.49 12.67
C ASN A 56 10.90 -6.92 13.66
N ILE A 57 10.54 -5.89 14.41
CA ILE A 57 11.40 -5.29 15.44
C ILE A 57 11.69 -6.31 16.55
N ALA A 58 10.68 -7.05 17.01
CA ALA A 58 10.85 -8.10 18.01
C ALA A 58 11.79 -9.21 17.50
N ALA A 59 11.61 -9.65 16.26
CA ALA A 59 12.48 -10.65 15.62
C ALA A 59 13.92 -10.12 15.48
N ALA A 60 14.12 -8.85 15.14
CA ALA A 60 15.44 -8.23 15.09
C ALA A 60 16.10 -8.21 16.48
N GLY A 61 15.35 -7.88 17.53
CA GLY A 61 15.84 -7.95 18.92
C GLY A 61 16.25 -9.37 19.32
N LEU A 62 15.43 -10.37 18.98
CA LEU A 62 15.75 -11.78 19.19
C LEU A 62 16.99 -12.21 18.42
N ALA A 63 17.16 -11.76 17.18
CA ALA A 63 18.35 -12.06 16.38
C ALA A 63 19.62 -11.50 17.02
N ILE A 64 19.59 -10.26 17.50
CA ILE A 64 20.73 -9.63 18.19
C ILE A 64 21.06 -10.39 19.48
N TRP A 65 20.04 -10.74 20.27
CA TRP A 65 20.24 -11.48 21.52
C TRP A 65 20.78 -12.89 21.26
N ALA A 66 20.25 -13.60 20.27
CA ALA A 66 20.75 -14.92 19.88
C ALA A 66 22.19 -14.84 19.34
N ALA A 67 22.51 -13.81 18.56
CA ALA A 67 23.86 -13.58 18.07
C ALA A 67 24.85 -13.29 19.21
N TRP A 68 24.43 -12.53 20.23
CA TRP A 68 25.25 -12.29 21.42
C TRP A 68 25.57 -13.60 22.16
N ASN A 69 24.57 -14.47 22.33
CA ASN A 69 24.75 -15.77 22.96
C ASN A 69 25.58 -16.74 22.10
N LEU A 70 25.51 -16.61 20.77
CA LEU A 70 26.34 -17.39 19.83
C LEU A 70 27.82 -17.08 20.03
N VAL A 71 28.20 -15.80 20.11
CA VAL A 71 29.60 -15.39 20.30
C VAL A 71 30.14 -15.81 21.67
N GLY A 72 29.29 -15.84 22.69
CA GLY A 72 29.64 -16.29 24.03
C GLY A 72 29.59 -17.81 24.24
N ALA A 73 29.23 -18.61 23.23
CA ALA A 73 29.05 -20.05 23.38
C ALA A 73 30.40 -20.76 23.50
N THR A 74 30.56 -21.54 24.58
CA THR A 74 31.78 -22.33 24.85
C THR A 74 31.69 -23.77 24.34
N ASP A 75 30.48 -24.22 24.00
CA ASP A 75 30.19 -25.56 23.50
C ASP A 75 29.61 -25.50 22.09
N THR A 76 29.98 -26.48 21.25
CA THR A 76 29.56 -26.58 19.84
C THR A 76 28.05 -26.72 19.72
N LEU A 77 27.39 -27.47 20.60
CA LEU A 77 25.93 -27.63 20.56
C LEU A 77 25.22 -26.31 20.88
N ALA A 78 25.71 -25.58 21.88
CA ALA A 78 25.20 -24.26 22.24
C ALA A 78 25.38 -23.26 21.09
N ALA A 79 26.55 -23.27 20.44
CA ALA A 79 26.82 -22.43 19.27
C ALA A 79 25.84 -22.73 18.12
N ILE A 80 25.62 -24.01 17.79
CA ILE A 80 24.66 -24.38 16.73
C ILE A 80 23.24 -23.91 17.09
N ARG A 81 22.79 -24.13 18.33
CA ARG A 81 21.45 -23.71 18.77
C ARG A 81 21.23 -22.22 18.59
N TRP A 82 22.17 -21.40 19.03
CA TRP A 82 22.10 -19.94 18.91
C TRP A 82 22.28 -19.46 17.47
N GLY A 83 23.10 -20.14 16.67
CA GLY A 83 23.26 -19.87 15.25
C GLY A 83 21.97 -20.11 14.46
N VAL A 84 21.32 -21.25 14.67
CA VAL A 84 20.02 -21.56 14.05
C VAL A 84 18.94 -20.58 14.51
N ALA A 85 18.89 -20.25 15.80
CA ALA A 85 17.94 -19.26 16.31
C ALA A 85 18.15 -17.87 15.67
N THR A 86 19.40 -17.45 15.49
CA THR A 86 19.74 -16.18 14.83
C THR A 86 19.28 -16.19 13.37
N LEU A 87 19.60 -17.25 12.62
CA LEU A 87 19.20 -17.39 11.22
C LEU A 87 17.67 -17.41 11.06
N ALA A 88 16.97 -18.15 11.91
CA ALA A 88 15.50 -18.20 11.91
C ALA A 88 14.89 -16.82 12.17
N ALA A 89 15.41 -16.08 13.16
CA ALA A 89 14.95 -14.73 13.46
C ALA A 89 15.22 -13.74 12.31
N MET A 90 16.39 -13.83 11.66
CA MET A 90 16.69 -13.02 10.47
C MET A 90 15.77 -13.35 9.29
N GLN A 91 15.41 -14.62 9.12
CA GLN A 91 14.52 -15.06 8.06
C GLN A 91 13.11 -14.47 8.19
N VAL A 92 12.59 -14.39 9.43
CA VAL A 92 11.33 -13.66 9.71
C VAL A 92 11.44 -12.22 9.23
N GLY A 93 12.58 -11.56 9.50
CA GLY A 93 12.85 -10.20 9.04
C GLY A 93 12.74 -10.03 7.53
N LEU A 94 13.27 -11.00 6.77
CA LEU A 94 13.25 -11.01 5.31
C LEU A 94 11.83 -11.22 4.76
N PHE A 95 11.08 -12.18 5.30
CA PHE A 95 9.71 -12.45 4.88
C PHE A 95 8.79 -11.24 5.08
N MET A 96 8.91 -10.54 6.21
CA MET A 96 8.10 -9.35 6.48
C MET A 96 8.39 -8.21 5.50
N LYS A 97 9.66 -8.01 5.09
CA LYS A 97 10.02 -7.01 4.07
C LYS A 97 9.41 -7.36 2.70
N GLY A 98 9.43 -8.64 2.32
CA GLY A 98 8.77 -9.11 1.09
C GLY A 98 7.26 -8.87 1.10
N PHE A 99 6.62 -9.14 2.24
CA PHE A 99 5.20 -8.89 2.44
C PHE A 99 4.80 -7.42 2.19
N LEU A 100 5.61 -6.45 2.65
CA LEU A 100 5.38 -5.02 2.38
C LEU A 100 5.34 -4.72 0.87
N GLY A 101 6.31 -5.25 0.12
CA GLY A 101 6.38 -5.06 -1.33
C GLY A 101 5.15 -5.61 -2.05
N GLN A 102 4.69 -6.80 -1.64
CA GLN A 102 3.47 -7.39 -2.19
C GLN A 102 2.23 -6.55 -1.88
N GLN A 103 2.11 -6.03 -0.66
CA GLN A 103 0.98 -5.18 -0.27
C GLN A 103 0.96 -3.85 -1.04
N MET A 104 2.12 -3.26 -1.33
CA MET A 104 2.20 -2.10 -2.22
C MET A 104 1.68 -2.41 -3.62
N GLN A 105 2.11 -3.53 -4.21
CA GLN A 105 1.66 -3.94 -5.54
C GLN A 105 0.16 -4.20 -5.56
N ASN A 106 -0.39 -4.90 -4.56
CA ASN A 106 -1.83 -5.11 -4.42
C ASN A 106 -2.60 -3.78 -4.37
N ASN A 107 -2.12 -2.80 -3.58
CA ASN A 107 -2.77 -1.49 -3.49
C ASN A 107 -2.71 -0.70 -4.82
N ARG A 108 -1.61 -0.81 -5.57
CA ARG A 108 -1.51 -0.22 -6.93
C ARG A 108 -2.52 -0.86 -7.88
N VAL A 109 -2.61 -2.18 -7.90
CA VAL A 109 -3.58 -2.91 -8.73
C VAL A 109 -5.01 -2.50 -8.39
N ILE A 110 -5.38 -2.45 -7.11
CA ILE A 110 -6.72 -2.02 -6.68
C ILE A 110 -7.02 -0.58 -7.12
N ARG A 111 -6.03 0.33 -7.05
CA ARG A 111 -6.19 1.71 -7.51
C ARG A 111 -6.47 1.77 -9.02
N GLU A 112 -5.70 1.03 -9.81
CA GLU A 112 -5.88 1.00 -11.27
C GLU A 112 -7.21 0.34 -11.67
N VAL A 113 -7.66 -0.71 -10.97
CA VAL A 113 -8.98 -1.31 -11.18
C VAL A 113 -10.10 -0.28 -10.94
N LYS A 114 -10.05 0.46 -9.82
CA LYS A 114 -11.03 1.51 -9.55
C LYS A 114 -10.99 2.64 -10.59
N ARG A 115 -9.80 3.00 -11.09
CA ARG A 115 -9.66 3.97 -12.17
C ARG A 115 -10.33 3.47 -13.46
N LEU A 116 -10.18 2.20 -13.80
CA LEU A 116 -10.85 1.58 -14.95
C LEU A 116 -12.37 1.52 -14.77
N GLU A 117 -12.86 1.18 -13.57
CA GLU A 117 -14.30 1.21 -13.25
C GLU A 117 -14.89 2.60 -13.46
N LEU A 118 -14.22 3.66 -13.00
CA LEU A 118 -14.64 5.05 -13.20
C LEU A 118 -14.63 5.44 -14.69
N GLN A 119 -13.59 5.05 -15.43
CA GLN A 119 -13.53 5.30 -16.88
C GLN A 119 -14.66 4.57 -17.63
N LEU A 120 -15.01 3.35 -17.21
CA LEU A 120 -16.10 2.58 -17.80
C LEU A 120 -17.45 3.27 -17.55
N VAL A 121 -17.73 3.67 -16.30
CA VAL A 121 -18.95 4.42 -15.95
C VAL A 121 -19.06 5.71 -16.78
N ARG A 122 -17.96 6.46 -16.93
CA ARG A 122 -17.91 7.66 -17.80
C ARG A 122 -18.19 7.34 -19.26
N SER A 123 -17.62 6.24 -19.80
CA SER A 123 -17.86 5.85 -21.18
C SER A 123 -19.33 5.49 -21.44
N GLN A 124 -19.99 4.81 -20.50
CA GLN A 124 -21.40 4.47 -20.58
C GLN A 124 -22.30 5.70 -20.48
N ALA A 125 -22.01 6.63 -19.57
CA ALA A 125 -22.76 7.89 -19.45
C ALA A 125 -22.70 8.72 -20.75
N ARG A 126 -21.55 8.77 -21.41
CA ARG A 126 -21.38 9.47 -22.69
C ARG A 126 -22.19 8.85 -23.85
N HIS A 127 -22.46 7.54 -23.80
CA HIS A 127 -23.28 6.87 -24.81
C HIS A 127 -24.79 6.97 -24.55
N ALA A 128 -25.20 7.38 -23.35
CA ALA A 128 -26.61 7.55 -22.97
C ALA A 128 -27.17 8.94 -23.30
N VAL A 129 -26.32 9.89 -23.71
CA VAL A 129 -26.65 11.26 -24.17
C VAL A 129 -26.55 11.32 -25.70
#